data_AF-A0A929MZJ6-F1
#
_entry.id   AF-A0A929MZJ6-F1
#
_cell.length_a   1.000
_cell.length_b   1.000
_cell.length_c   1.000
_cell.angle_alpha   90.00
_cell.angle_beta   90.00
_cell.angle_gamma   90.00
#
_symmetry.space_group_name_H-M   'P 1'
#
loop_
_entity.id
_entity.type
_entity.pdbx_description
1 polymer ?
#
loop_
_entity_poly.entity_id
_entity_poly.type
_entity_poly.pdbx_seq_one_letter_code
_entity_poly.pdbx_strand_id
1 'polypeptide(L)'
;IVSSVFCYANDGEKSNDNYFVGFPAAWNCVAIVMYVLQTPAWANIVTTIALAALTLVPIHYTHPARVKRFRAINIVSVVLWIFACGALVVLYPVQPLWLLIVFWVGGGWFMISGFIRTATGEDK
;
A
#
# COMPACT_ATOMS: atom_id res chain seq x y z
N ILE A 1 13.32 1.58 8.20
CA ILE A 1 13.99 0.49 8.96
C ILE A 1 13.46 0.44 10.39
N VAL A 2 13.65 1.46 11.24
CA VAL A 2 13.19 1.44 12.65
C VAL A 2 11.70 1.13 12.78
N SER A 3 10.84 1.81 12.02
CA SER A 3 9.39 1.56 11.98
C SER A 3 9.03 0.12 11.55
N SER A 4 9.79 -0.50 10.64
CA SER A 4 9.57 -1.89 10.24
C SER A 4 9.87 -2.87 11.38
N VAL A 5 10.91 -2.61 12.18
CA VAL A 5 11.27 -3.46 13.32
C VAL A 5 10.17 -3.43 14.38
N PHE A 6 9.59 -2.25 14.64
CA PHE A 6 8.44 -2.13 15.56
C PHE A 6 7.21 -2.90 15.06
N CYS A 7 6.93 -2.87 13.75
CA CYS A 7 5.83 -3.64 13.16
C CYS A 7 6.05 -5.15 13.35
N TYR A 8 7.24 -5.67 13.04
CA TYR A 8 7.54 -7.11 13.19
C TYR A 8 7.70 -7.59 14.63
N ALA A 9 8.06 -6.69 15.56
CA ALA A 9 8.13 -7.01 16.99
C ALA A 9 6.74 -7.03 17.65
N ASN A 10 5.70 -6.59 16.95
CA ASN A 10 4.33 -6.59 17.47
C ASN A 10 3.62 -7.89 17.10
N ASP A 11 3.44 -8.79 18.06
CA ASP A 11 2.69 -10.05 17.87
C ASP A 11 1.22 -9.83 17.45
N GLY A 12 0.68 -8.61 17.64
CA GLY A 12 -0.64 -8.19 17.17
C GLY A 12 -0.67 -7.65 15.73
N GLU A 13 0.40 -7.80 14.94
CA GLU A 13 0.50 -7.24 13.58
C GLU A 13 -0.52 -7.83 12.58
N LYS A 14 -1.08 -9.00 12.88
CA LYS A 14 -2.06 -9.70 12.03
C LYS A 14 -3.36 -9.91 12.79
N SER A 15 -4.43 -9.32 12.29
CA SER A 15 -5.79 -9.64 12.72
C SER A 15 -6.13 -11.09 12.35
N ASN A 16 -7.07 -11.71 13.08
CA ASN A 16 -7.57 -13.07 12.85
C ASN A 16 -8.00 -13.30 11.38
N ASP A 17 -8.42 -12.24 10.69
CA ASP A 17 -8.87 -12.29 9.30
C ASP A 17 -7.75 -12.05 8.26
N ASN A 18 -6.48 -12.20 8.66
CA ASN A 18 -5.28 -12.02 7.83
C ASN A 18 -5.11 -10.59 7.26
N TYR A 19 -5.66 -9.59 7.94
CA TYR A 19 -5.39 -8.17 7.68
C TYR A 19 -4.20 -7.69 8.51
N PHE A 20 -3.44 -6.73 7.98
CA PHE A 20 -2.38 -6.06 8.74
C PHE A 20 -2.99 -5.03 9.69
N VAL A 21 -2.51 -4.99 10.92
CA VAL A 21 -2.90 -4.01 11.94
C VAL A 21 -1.77 -2.99 12.10
N GLY A 22 -2.03 -1.75 11.71
CA GLY A 22 -1.03 -0.70 11.53
C GLY A 22 -0.43 -0.66 10.13
N PHE A 23 0.25 0.44 9.79
CA PHE A 23 0.86 0.57 8.46
C PHE A 23 1.83 -0.60 8.20
N PRO A 24 1.57 -1.43 7.18
CA PRO A 24 2.45 -2.54 6.88
C PRO A 24 3.80 -1.97 6.47
N ALA A 25 4.90 -2.62 6.85
CA ALA A 25 6.27 -2.21 6.53
C ALA A 25 6.62 -2.25 5.02
N ALA A 26 5.66 -1.94 4.13
CA ALA A 26 5.74 -1.88 2.67
C ALA A 26 6.42 -0.57 2.18
N TRP A 27 7.55 -0.22 2.79
CA TRP A 27 8.33 0.97 2.44
C TRP A 27 8.81 0.99 0.97
N ASN A 28 8.99 -0.19 0.37
CA ASN A 28 9.36 -0.31 -1.04
C ASN A 28 8.27 0.26 -1.97
N CYS A 29 6.99 0.04 -1.66
CA CYS A 29 5.89 0.59 -2.45
C CYS A 29 5.86 2.12 -2.34
N VAL A 30 6.07 2.65 -1.13
CA VAL A 30 6.13 4.10 -0.86
C VAL A 30 7.26 4.75 -1.65
N ALA A 31 8.45 4.13 -1.65
CA ALA A 31 9.60 4.63 -2.39
C ALA A 31 9.34 4.69 -3.90
N ILE A 32 8.72 3.66 -4.48
CA ILE A 32 8.34 3.64 -5.91
C ILE A 32 7.34 4.75 -6.22
N VAL A 33 6.34 4.96 -5.35
CA VAL A 33 5.34 6.03 -5.54
C VAL A 33 6.00 7.42 -5.51
N MET A 34 6.88 7.68 -4.54
CA MET A 34 7.61 8.95 -4.45
C MET A 34 8.51 9.18 -5.67
N TYR A 35 9.14 8.12 -6.17
CA TYR A 35 9.99 8.18 -7.36
C TYR A 35 9.18 8.48 -8.64
N VAL A 36 8.09 7.75 -8.86
CA VAL A 36 7.23 7.92 -10.05
C VAL A 36 6.58 9.30 -10.06
N LEU A 37 6.11 9.79 -8.91
CA LEU A 37 5.45 11.08 -8.79
C LEU A 37 6.42 12.27 -8.71
N GLN A 38 7.74 12.04 -8.66
CA GLN A 38 8.77 13.09 -8.55
C GLN A 38 8.43 14.11 -7.45
N THR A 39 7.96 13.63 -6.30
CA THR A 39 7.50 14.49 -5.20
C THR A 39 8.66 15.26 -4.58
N PRO A 40 8.44 16.54 -4.19
CA PRO A 40 9.50 17.37 -3.62
C PRO A 40 9.98 16.82 -2.27
N ALA A 41 11.23 17.11 -1.91
CA ALA A 41 11.88 16.55 -0.73
C ALA A 41 11.09 16.76 0.58
N TRP A 42 10.49 17.94 0.76
CA TRP A 42 9.67 18.24 1.94
C TRP A 42 8.43 17.34 2.05
N ALA A 43 7.78 17.04 0.93
CA ALA A 43 6.61 16.15 0.90
C ALA A 43 7.01 14.72 1.27
N ASN A 44 8.16 14.24 0.77
CA ASN A 44 8.68 12.91 1.09
C ASN A 44 8.97 12.77 2.59
N ILE A 45 9.54 13.80 3.21
CA ILE A 45 9.82 13.82 4.66
C ILE A 45 8.51 13.75 5.45
N VAL A 46 7.54 14.60 5.13
CA VAL A 46 6.24 14.64 5.82
C VAL A 46 5.51 13.30 5.68
N THR A 47 5.44 12.75 4.46
CA THR A 47 4.81 11.44 4.23
C THR A 47 5.53 10.32 4.99
N THR A 48 6.86 10.34 5.06
CA THR A 48 7.63 9.34 5.79
C THR A 48 7.33 9.39 7.30
N ILE A 49 7.30 10.59 7.88
CA ILE A 49 6.98 10.77 9.31
C ILE A 49 5.53 10.32 9.60
N ALA A 50 4.59 10.72 8.74
CA ALA A 50 3.20 10.32 8.88
C ALA A 50 3.02 8.79 8.80
N LEU A 51 3.61 8.13 7.81
CA LEU A 51 3.54 6.67 7.67
C LEU A 51 4.22 5.93 8.83
N ALA A 52 5.32 6.48 9.36
CA ALA A 52 5.96 5.95 10.55
C ALA A 52 5.05 6.09 11.78
N ALA A 53 4.36 7.22 11.97
CA ALA A 53 3.38 7.36 13.06
C ALA A 53 2.20 6.38 12.88
N LEU A 54 1.73 6.17 11.64
CA LEU A 54 0.68 5.21 11.33
C LEU A 54 1.06 3.74 11.60
N THR A 55 2.35 3.41 11.76
CA THR A 55 2.73 2.06 12.25
C THR A 55 2.33 1.81 13.71
N LEU A 56 2.10 2.87 14.48
CA LEU A 56 1.64 2.80 15.87
C LEU A 56 0.11 2.86 15.99
N VAL A 57 -0.58 3.28 14.93
CA VAL A 57 -2.05 3.39 14.92
C VAL A 57 -2.65 2.07 14.43
N PRO A 58 -3.61 1.45 15.15
CA PRO A 58 -4.19 0.16 14.77
C PRO A 58 -5.22 0.29 13.63
N ILE A 59 -4.77 0.73 12.46
CA ILE A 59 -5.57 0.80 11.22
C ILE A 59 -5.40 -0.47 10.40
N HIS A 60 -6.48 -0.97 9.81
CA HIS A 60 -6.47 -2.26 9.12
C HIS A 60 -6.13 -2.11 7.63
N TYR A 61 -5.05 -2.75 7.19
CA TYR A 61 -4.62 -2.76 5.80
C TYR A 61 -4.84 -4.12 5.14
N THR A 62 -5.31 -4.09 3.88
CA THR A 62 -5.66 -5.30 3.12
C THR A 62 -4.39 -6.06 2.73
N HIS A 63 -4.31 -7.33 3.09
CA HIS A 63 -3.28 -8.21 2.56
C HIS A 63 -3.63 -8.67 1.13
N PRO A 64 -2.76 -8.48 0.13
CA PRO A 64 -3.08 -8.74 -1.28
C PRO A 64 -3.44 -10.19 -1.61
N ALA A 65 -2.76 -11.16 -0.99
CA ALA A 65 -2.96 -12.59 -1.26
C ALA A 65 -3.79 -13.36 -0.20
N ARG A 66 -3.81 -12.91 1.06
CA ARG A 66 -4.32 -13.72 2.18
C ARG A 66 -5.76 -13.41 2.55
N VAL A 67 -6.24 -12.19 2.28
CA VAL A 67 -7.65 -11.82 2.49
C VAL A 67 -8.54 -12.72 1.63
N LYS A 68 -9.60 -13.30 2.24
CA LYS A 68 -10.57 -14.15 1.54
C LYS A 68 -11.53 -13.32 0.69
N ARG A 69 -11.93 -12.15 1.19
CA ARG A 69 -12.81 -11.20 0.52
C ARG A 69 -12.08 -10.46 -0.61
N PHE A 70 -12.63 -10.55 -1.83
CA PHE A 70 -12.07 -9.95 -3.05
C PHE A 70 -10.63 -10.39 -3.42
N ARG A 71 -10.19 -11.58 -2.99
CA ARG A 71 -8.84 -12.09 -3.25
C ARG A 71 -8.39 -11.97 -4.71
N ALA A 72 -9.23 -12.41 -5.64
CA ALA A 72 -8.90 -12.37 -7.07
C ALA A 72 -8.70 -10.93 -7.56
N ILE A 73 -9.57 -10.00 -7.14
CA ILE A 73 -9.49 -8.59 -7.54
C ILE A 73 -8.24 -7.93 -6.93
N ASN A 74 -7.92 -8.24 -5.68
CA ASN A 74 -6.72 -7.74 -5.02
C ASN A 74 -5.45 -8.22 -5.73
N ILE A 75 -5.37 -9.50 -6.07
CA ILE A 75 -4.22 -10.06 -6.80
C ILE A 75 -4.09 -9.41 -8.18
N VAL A 76 -5.18 -9.31 -8.95
CA VAL A 76 -5.17 -8.67 -10.26
C VAL A 76 -4.72 -7.20 -10.13
N SER A 77 -5.24 -6.48 -9.15
CA SER A 77 -4.87 -5.09 -8.89
C SER A 77 -3.38 -4.93 -8.54
N VAL A 78 -2.79 -5.81 -7.71
CA VAL A 78 -1.34 -5.79 -7.43
C VAL A 78 -0.54 -6.04 -8.71
N VAL A 79 -0.92 -7.05 -9.49
CA VAL A 79 -0.17 -7.41 -10.70
C VAL A 79 -0.19 -6.27 -11.70
N LEU A 80 -1.37 -5.66 -11.92
CA LEU A 80 -1.51 -4.49 -12.78
C LEU A 80 -0.70 -3.30 -12.24
N TRP A 81 -0.70 -3.09 -10.92
CA TRP A 81 0.06 -2.01 -10.30
C TRP A 81 1.57 -2.22 -10.43
N ILE A 82 2.08 -3.43 -10.18
CA ILE A 82 3.50 -3.77 -10.35
C ILE A 82 3.93 -3.58 -11.81
N PHE A 83 3.11 -4.05 -12.76
CA PHE A 83 3.38 -3.86 -14.17
C PHE A 83 3.42 -2.38 -14.56
N ALA A 84 2.45 -1.59 -14.08
CA ALA A 84 2.41 -0.16 -14.32
C ALA A 84 3.63 0.56 -13.72
N CYS A 85 4.02 0.23 -12.49
CA CYS A 85 5.24 0.74 -11.86
C CYS A 85 6.49 0.41 -12.67
N GLY A 86 6.66 -0.85 -13.08
CA GLY A 86 7.80 -1.28 -13.89
C GLY A 86 7.86 -0.55 -15.23
N ALA A 87 6.72 -0.43 -15.92
CA ALA A 87 6.63 0.28 -17.19
C ALA A 87 6.92 1.79 -17.04
N LEU A 88 6.40 2.44 -15.99
CA LEU A 88 6.67 3.86 -15.71
C LEU A 88 8.13 4.14 -15.40
N VAL A 89 8.81 3.21 -14.70
CA VAL A 89 10.25 3.33 -14.42
C VAL A 89 11.08 3.16 -15.69
N VAL A 90 10.73 2.20 -16.56
CA VAL A 90 11.46 1.94 -17.81
C VAL A 90 11.27 3.06 -18.84
N LEU A 91 10.06 3.62 -18.93
CA LEU A 91 9.72 4.66 -19.90
C LEU A 91 10.12 6.07 -19.45
N TYR A 92 10.66 6.22 -18.23
CA TYR A 92 11.05 7.51 -17.70
C TYR A 92 12.02 8.25 -18.65
N PRO A 93 11.78 9.55 -18.97
CA PRO A 93 10.84 10.47 -18.35
C PRO A 93 9.43 10.51 -18.96
N VAL A 94 9.12 9.68 -19.95
CA VAL A 94 7.79 9.65 -20.60
C VAL A 94 6.79 8.94 -19.69
N GLN A 95 5.79 9.68 -19.20
CA GLN A 95 4.74 9.17 -18.33
C GLN A 95 3.39 9.15 -19.08
N PRO A 96 3.07 8.08 -19.83
CA PRO A 96 1.83 8.06 -20.59
C PRO A 96 0.63 7.96 -19.64
N LEU A 97 -0.42 8.73 -19.93
CA LEU A 97 -1.59 8.90 -19.06
C LEU A 97 -2.26 7.56 -18.71
N TRP A 98 -2.32 6.61 -19.64
CA TRP A 98 -2.93 5.31 -19.39
C TRP A 98 -2.18 4.48 -18.32
N LEU A 99 -0.85 4.56 -18.26
CA LEU A 99 -0.07 3.90 -17.19
C LEU A 99 -0.28 4.57 -15.84
N LEU A 100 -0.37 5.91 -15.81
CA LEU A 100 -0.70 6.64 -14.60
C LEU A 100 -2.11 6.30 -14.09
N ILE A 101 -3.09 6.14 -15.00
CA ILE A 101 -4.44 5.70 -14.63
C ILE A 101 -4.39 4.31 -14.00
N VAL A 102 -3.70 3.33 -14.61
CA VAL A 102 -3.57 1.99 -14.04
C VAL A 102 -2.87 2.01 -12.69
N PHE A 103 -1.84 2.85 -12.53
CA PHE A 103 -1.14 3.05 -11.27
C PHE A 103 -2.06 3.61 -10.17
N TRP A 104 -2.80 4.67 -10.46
CA TRP A 104 -3.72 5.29 -9.49
C TRP A 104 -4.93 4.40 -9.17
N VAL A 105 -5.50 3.73 -10.17
CA VAL A 105 -6.64 2.82 -9.98
C VAL A 105 -6.21 1.58 -9.18
N GLY A 106 -5.05 1.00 -9.47
CA GLY A 106 -4.52 -0.14 -8.74
C GLY A 106 -4.21 0.19 -7.28
N GLY A 107 -3.48 1.30 -7.05
CA GLY A 107 -3.16 1.76 -5.70
C GLY A 107 -4.39 2.22 -4.91
N GLY A 108 -5.31 2.93 -5.57
CA GLY A 108 -6.57 3.41 -4.98
C GLY A 108 -7.47 2.25 -4.55
N TRP A 109 -7.58 1.20 -5.36
CA TRP A 109 -8.33 0.00 -5.01
C TRP A 109 -7.82 -0.63 -3.70
N PHE A 110 -6.50 -0.70 -3.51
CA PHE A 110 -5.89 -1.24 -2.28
C PHE A 110 -6.20 -0.43 -1.02
N MET A 111 -6.24 0.90 -1.15
CA MET A 111 -6.63 1.76 -0.03
C MET A 111 -8.13 1.63 0.26
N ILE A 112 -8.96 1.60 -0.79
CA ILE A 112 -10.42 1.44 -0.68
C ILE A 112 -10.77 0.10 -0.05
N SER A 113 -10.13 -1.01 -0.45
CA SER A 113 -10.40 -2.32 0.13
C SER A 113 -10.06 -2.38 1.63
N GLY A 114 -9.02 -1.65 2.06
CA GLY A 114 -8.68 -1.49 3.49
C GLY A 114 -9.69 -0.66 4.26
N PHE A 115 -10.20 0.42 3.64
CA PHE A 115 -11.22 1.26 4.26
C PHE A 115 -12.59 0.58 4.34
N ILE A 116 -13.01 -0.11 3.27
CA ILE A 116 -14.25 -0.93 3.25
C ILE A 116 -14.21 -1.95 4.38
N ARG A 117 -13.06 -2.57 4.61
CA ARG A 117 -12.89 -3.48 5.74
C ARG A 117 -13.09 -2.78 7.08
N THR A 118 -12.39 -1.67 7.28
CA THR A 118 -12.50 -0.88 8.52
C THR A 118 -13.94 -0.44 8.79
N ALA A 119 -14.71 -0.15 7.74
CA ALA A 119 -16.12 0.24 7.83
C ALA A 119 -17.11 -0.94 7.99
N THR A 120 -16.80 -2.13 7.44
CA THR A 120 -17.75 -3.27 7.39
C THR A 120 -17.56 -4.26 8.55
N GLY A 121 -16.47 -4.16 9.33
CA GLY A 121 -16.19 -5.08 10.44
C GLY A 121 -15.67 -6.45 10.00
N GLU A 122 -15.45 -7.38 10.95
CA GLU A 122 -14.85 -8.70 10.71
C GLU A 122 -15.64 -9.61 9.75
N ASP A 123 -14.93 -10.39 8.92
CA ASP A 123 -15.51 -11.22 7.86
C ASP A 123 -15.61 -12.59 8.53
N LYS A 124 -16.73 -12.83 9.21
CA LYS A 124 -17.00 -14.11 9.90
C LYS A 124 -16.93 -15.30 8.95
#